data_AF-A0A3R7FN83-F1
#
_entry.id   AF-A0A3R7FN83-F1
#
_cell.length_a   1.000
_cell.length_b   1.000
_cell.length_c   1.000
_cell.angle_alpha   90.00
_cell.angle_beta   90.00
_cell.angle_gamma   90.00
#
_symmetry.space_group_name_H-M   'P 1'
#
loop_
_entity.id
_entity.type
_entity.pdbx_description
1 polymer ?
#
loop_
_entity_poly.entity_id
_entity_poly.type
_entity_poly.pdbx_seq_one_letter_code
_entity_poly.pdbx_strand_id
1 'polypeptide(L)'
;MPEALEGVILNYRIGPKTQRPKECLIRPLGIEPRMAGSLIGWRVGWPADEPRIRGKVLSLHGRRGVLRVRFERGVPGQALGSRVRLYK
;
A
#
# COMPACT_ATOMS: atom_id res chain seq x y z
N MET A 1 1.19 -12.00 -14.31
CA MET A 1 1.04 -11.68 -12.87
C MET A 1 -0.41 -11.92 -12.50
N PRO A 2 -0.72 -12.41 -11.29
CA PRO A 2 -2.11 -12.62 -10.86
C PRO A 2 -2.91 -11.31 -10.91
N GLU A 3 -4.20 -11.39 -11.20
CA GLU A 3 -5.10 -10.22 -11.31
C GLU A 3 -5.28 -9.46 -9.98
N ALA A 4 -5.00 -10.13 -8.86
CA ALA A 4 -4.94 -9.55 -7.53
C ALA A 4 -3.84 -10.21 -6.70
N LEU A 5 -3.26 -9.46 -5.76
CA LEU A 5 -2.29 -9.94 -4.80
C LEU A 5 -2.45 -9.22 -3.45
N GLU A 6 -1.90 -9.79 -2.40
CA GLU A 6 -1.97 -9.21 -1.05
C GLU A 6 -0.74 -8.39 -0.71
N GLY A 7 -0.90 -7.43 0.19
CA GLY A 7 0.18 -6.66 0.79
C GLY A 7 -0.07 -6.40 2.26
N VAL A 8 0.94 -5.86 2.95
CA VAL A 8 0.84 -5.45 4.36
C VAL A 8 1.11 -3.96 4.49
N ILE A 9 0.28 -3.25 5.23
CA ILE A 9 0.53 -1.85 5.57
C ILE A 9 1.63 -1.80 6.63
N LEU A 10 2.77 -1.18 6.29
CA LEU A 10 3.89 -1.06 7.22
C LEU A 10 3.70 0.14 8.16
N ASN A 11 3.53 1.32 7.56
CA ASN A 11 3.40 2.58 8.28
C ASN A 11 2.75 3.63 7.38
N TYR A 12 2.32 4.74 7.96
CA TYR A 12 2.06 5.96 7.22
C TYR A 12 3.34 6.55 6.66
N ARG A 13 3.21 7.43 5.66
CA ARG A 13 4.32 8.28 5.27
C ARG A 13 4.52 9.35 6.34
N ILE A 14 5.62 9.23 7.06
CA ILE A 14 6.01 10.15 8.14
C ILE A 14 7.21 11.00 7.72
N GLY A 15 7.29 12.21 8.28
CA GLY A 15 8.49 13.02 8.39
C GLY A 15 8.87 13.20 9.86
N PRO A 16 9.93 13.95 10.18
CA PRO A 16 10.46 14.04 11.55
C PRO A 16 9.46 14.48 12.62
N LYS A 17 8.48 15.32 12.27
CA LYS A 17 7.42 15.82 13.18
C LYS A 17 6.04 15.88 12.50
N THR A 18 5.89 15.18 11.38
CA THR A 18 4.68 15.26 10.55
C THR A 18 4.26 13.87 10.10
N GLN A 19 2.94 13.67 9.99
CA GLN A 19 2.37 12.44 9.47
C GLN A 19 1.45 12.79 8.31
N ARG A 20 1.52 12.02 7.22
CA ARG A 20 0.60 12.11 6.09
C ARG A 20 -0.36 10.93 6.14
N PRO A 21 -1.49 11.01 6.87
CA PRO A 21 -2.36 9.86 7.15
C PRO A 21 -3.03 9.27 5.90
N LYS A 22 -3.11 10.04 4.80
CA LYS A 22 -3.63 9.56 3.52
C LYS A 22 -2.62 8.77 2.70
N GLU A 23 -1.33 8.85 3.02
CA GLU A 23 -0.25 8.15 2.33
C GLU A 23 0.30 7.05 3.22
N CYS A 24 0.33 5.81 2.72
CA CYS A 24 0.86 4.64 3.42
C CYS A 24 1.97 3.97 2.64
N LEU A 25 2.83 3.30 3.38
CA LEU A 25 3.87 2.42 2.88
C LEU A 25 3.36 0.98 2.96
N ILE A 26 3.32 0.30 1.83
CA ILE A 26 2.76 -1.05 1.72
C ILE A 26 3.82 -1.98 1.15
N ARG A 27 4.01 -3.15 1.77
CA ARG A 27 4.85 -4.21 1.21
C ARG A 27 3.99 -5.25 0.49
N PRO A 28 4.13 -5.42 -0.83
CA PRO A 28 3.45 -6.50 -1.54
C PRO A 28 4.04 -7.85 -1.10
N LEU A 29 3.17 -8.85 -0.93
CA LEU A 29 3.56 -10.22 -0.59
C LEU A 29 3.82 -11.02 -1.86
N GLY A 30 4.85 -11.88 -1.85
CA GLY A 30 5.19 -12.74 -2.99
C GLY A 30 5.80 -12.03 -4.21
N ILE A 31 6.12 -10.73 -4.10
CA ILE A 31 6.74 -9.94 -5.17
C ILE A 31 8.16 -9.56 -4.78
N GLU A 32 9.11 -9.84 -5.66
CA GLU A 32 10.49 -9.41 -5.45
C GLU A 32 10.61 -7.88 -5.48
N PRO A 33 11.52 -7.28 -4.68
CA PRO A 33 11.68 -5.84 -4.61
C PRO A 33 11.89 -5.12 -5.94
N ARG A 34 12.57 -5.76 -6.89
CA ARG A 34 12.85 -5.23 -8.23
C ARG A 34 11.60 -5.17 -9.10
N MET A 35 10.65 -6.08 -8.87
CA MET A 35 9.43 -6.22 -9.64
C MET A 35 8.29 -5.33 -9.13
N ALA A 36 8.39 -4.80 -7.91
CA ALA A 36 7.36 -3.97 -7.29
C ALA A 36 6.98 -2.72 -8.12
N GLY A 37 7.88 -2.23 -8.98
CA GLY A 37 7.60 -1.09 -9.86
C GLY A 37 6.47 -1.34 -10.86
N SER A 38 6.24 -2.61 -11.23
CA SER A 38 5.13 -3.01 -12.12
C SER A 38 3.74 -2.78 -11.50
N LEU A 39 3.66 -2.61 -10.18
CA LEU A 39 2.42 -2.38 -9.44
C LEU A 39 2.01 -0.90 -9.39
N ILE A 40 2.81 0.00 -9.96
CA ILE A 40 2.47 1.43 -10.04
C ILE A 40 1.18 1.60 -10.84
N GLY A 41 0.25 2.39 -10.32
CA GLY A 41 -1.05 2.63 -10.94
C GLY A 41 -2.15 1.67 -10.50
N TRP A 42 -1.80 0.55 -9.86
CA TRP A 42 -2.79 -0.41 -9.33
C TRP A 42 -3.66 0.22 -8.23
N ARG A 43 -4.85 -0.34 -8.06
CA ARG A 43 -5.76 0.00 -6.97
C ARG A 43 -5.40 -0.79 -5.72
N VAL A 44 -5.68 -0.17 -4.58
CA VAL A 44 -5.45 -0.74 -3.26
C VAL A 44 -6.75 -0.68 -2.47
N GLY A 45 -7.10 -1.80 -1.84
CA GLY A 45 -8.26 -1.94 -0.98
C GLY A 45 -7.87 -2.33 0.44
N TRP A 46 -8.40 -1.63 1.43
CA TRP A 46 -8.30 -2.00 2.84
C TRP A 46 -9.70 -2.04 3.49
N PRO A 47 -10.02 -3.06 4.32
CA PRO A 47 -9.29 -4.33 4.51
C PRO A 47 -9.17 -5.18 3.23
N ALA A 48 -8.35 -6.24 3.24
CA ALA A 48 -8.14 -7.09 2.06
C ALA A 48 -9.40 -7.84 1.60
N ASP A 49 -10.17 -8.38 2.56
CA ASP A 49 -11.35 -9.22 2.28
C ASP A 49 -12.51 -8.39 1.71
N GLU A 50 -12.85 -7.29 2.38
CA GLU A 50 -13.91 -6.37 1.99
C GLU A 50 -13.37 -4.92 1.94
N PRO A 51 -12.85 -4.46 0.79
CA PRO A 51 -12.28 -3.12 0.64
C PRO A 51 -13.28 -1.98 0.87
N ARG A 52 -13.23 -1.38 2.08
CA ARG A 52 -14.00 -0.19 2.44
C ARG A 52 -13.29 1.10 2.08
N ILE A 53 -11.97 1.11 2.24
CA ILE A 53 -11.11 2.26 1.95
C ILE A 53 -10.28 1.91 0.73
N ARG A 54 -10.41 2.75 -0.31
CA ARG A 54 -9.74 2.55 -1.58
C ARG A 54 -8.63 3.57 -1.76
N GLY A 55 -7.64 3.17 -2.55
CA GLY A 55 -6.47 3.97 -2.88
C GLY A 55 -5.82 3.54 -4.17
N LYS A 56 -4.71 4.20 -4.48
CA LYS A 56 -3.91 3.94 -5.68
C LYS A 56 -2.43 3.88 -5.32
N VAL A 57 -1.71 2.96 -5.96
CA VAL A 57 -0.25 2.91 -5.90
C VAL A 57 0.32 4.06 -6.72
N LEU A 58 1.05 4.96 -6.07
CA LEU A 58 1.62 6.15 -6.70
C LEU A 58 3.02 5.91 -7.23
N SER A 59 3.88 5.28 -6.42
CA SER A 59 5.29 5.09 -6.75
C SER A 59 5.93 4.05 -5.82
N LEU A 60 7.17 3.68 -6.12
CA LEU A 60 8.03 2.98 -5.17
C LEU A 60 8.47 3.90 -4.02
N HIS A 61 8.83 3.28 -2.90
CA HIS A 61 9.46 3.89 -1.73
C HIS A 61 10.76 3.15 -1.39
N GLY A 62 11.89 3.84 -1.56
CA GLY A 62 13.22 3.26 -1.36
C GLY A 62 13.53 2.14 -2.34
N ARG A 63 14.46 1.25 -1.94
CA ARG A 63 14.99 0.15 -2.79
C ARG A 63 14.49 -1.24 -2.40
N ARG A 64 13.65 -1.35 -1.35
CA ARG A 64 13.18 -2.63 -0.77
C ARG A 64 11.83 -3.11 -1.31
N GLY A 65 11.37 -2.55 -2.43
CA GLY A 65 10.08 -2.94 -3.03
C GLY A 65 8.86 -2.49 -2.26
N VAL A 66 9.00 -1.48 -1.40
CA VAL A 66 7.87 -0.89 -0.68
C VAL A 66 7.14 0.06 -1.62
N LEU A 67 5.82 0.01 -1.60
CA LEU A 67 4.94 0.85 -2.40
C LEU A 67 4.49 2.06 -1.58
N ARG A 68 4.49 3.23 -2.21
CA ARG A 68 3.80 4.42 -1.71
C ARG A 68 2.38 4.43 -2.27
N VAL A 69 1.41 4.34 -1.37
CA VAL A 69 -0.01 4.28 -1.71
C VAL A 69 -0.72 5.49 -1.13
N ARG A 70 -1.62 6.08 -1.91
CA ARG A 70 -2.51 7.15 -1.42
C ARG A 70 -3.94 6.65 -1.39
N PHE A 71 -4.52 6.67 -0.19
CA PHE A 71 -5.94 6.38 0.05
C PHE A 71 -6.78 7.65 -0.10
N GLU A 72 -8.06 7.47 -0.45
CA GLU A 72 -9.01 8.56 -0.62
C GLU A 72 -9.27 9.31 0.70
N ARG A 73 -9.54 8.55 1.78
CA ARG A 73 -9.87 9.07 3.12
C ARG A 73 -8.77 8.87 4.16
N GLY A 74 -7.74 8.07 3.86
CA GLY A 74 -6.74 7.61 4.84
C GLY A 74 -7.23 6.38 5.61
N VAL A 75 -6.31 5.62 6.17
CA VAL A 75 -6.62 4.41 6.96
C VAL A 75 -6.48 4.71 8.45
N PRO A 76 -7.27 4.05 9.32
CA PRO A 76 -7.14 4.22 10.77
C PRO A 76 -5.86 3.54 11.30
N GLY A 77 -5.42 3.93 12.50
CA GLY A 77 -4.16 3.42 13.08
C GLY A 77 -4.15 1.90 13.27
N GLN A 78 -5.33 1.30 13.52
CA GLN A 78 -5.48 -0.16 13.62
C GLN A 78 -5.18 -0.90 12.29
N ALA A 79 -5.10 -0.18 11.17
CA ALA A 79 -4.75 -0.77 9.87
C ALA A 79 -3.26 -1.10 9.75
N LEU A 80 -2.38 -0.55 10.60
CA LEU A 80 -0.96 -0.85 10.55
C LEU A 80 -0.72 -2.34 10.88
N GLY A 81 0.06 -3.03 10.04
CA GLY A 81 0.30 -4.47 10.14
C GLY A 81 -0.80 -5.35 9.53
N SER A 82 -1.93 -4.78 9.14
CA SER A 82 -3.02 -5.54 8.51
C SER A 82 -2.84 -5.71 6.99
N ARG A 83 -3.59 -6.64 6.41
CA ARG A 83 -3.52 -6.99 4.99
C ARG A 83 -4.33 -6.02 4.12
N VAL A 84 -3.84 -5.81 2.91
CA VAL A 84 -4.52 -5.07 1.83
C VAL A 84 -4.58 -5.90 0.58
N ARG A 85 -5.58 -5.61 -0.25
CA ARG A 85 -5.73 -6.16 -1.59
C ARG A 85 -5.19 -5.19 -2.62
N LEU A 86 -4.26 -5.64 -3.45
CA LEU A 86 -3.72 -4.95 -4.61
C LEU A 86 -4.33 -5.57 -5.87
N TYR A 87 -4.97 -4.77 -6.71
CA TYR A 87 -5.65 -5.24 -7.92
C TYR A 87 -5.59 -4.19 -9.03
N LYS A 88 -5.73 -4.63 -10.28
CA LYS A 88 -5.70 -3.74 -11.45
C LYS A 88 -7.00 -2.96 -11.61
#